data_AF-A0A7V0WF12-F1
#
_entry.id   AF-A0A7V0WF12-F1
#
_cell.length_a   1.000
_cell.length_b   1.000
_cell.length_c   1.000
_cell.angle_alpha   90.00
_cell.angle_beta   90.00
_cell.angle_gamma   90.00
#
_symmetry.space_group_name_H-M   'P 1'
#
loop_
_entity.id
_entity.type
_entity.pdbx_description
1 polymer ?
#
loop_
_entity_poly.entity_id
_entity_poly.type
_entity_poly.pdbx_seq_one_letter_code
_entity_poly.pdbx_strand_id
1 'polypeptide(L)'
;SAVSSNTMRFFIANSLVNTILPSILLLALIYYAYIRKGFIKKRKKAKASTGLGAHAAGLWKMITASKRTTLMGILIGITAGIHILSMKGMQIKFGVDNFGQLLTRMGHGVDVSTTGRVFDPGYWYITTQEAQFAGWIMEKVGWQIRDNVFFGVMNGLPELWRNPALWMSIGIILGAMIMALMSKEFKFKLPKGELIVWGLGGGLLMGIGARVALGCNIGAFFIRVAGGDPGGWLFGLGMVGGGFVGVKFFNWWTERKMAKEMEDF
;
A
#
# COMPACT_ATOMS: atom_id res chain seq x y z
N SER A 1 13.66 -1.23 35.17
CA SER A 1 13.88 -0.12 34.21
C SER A 1 15.06 -0.32 33.23
N ALA A 2 15.75 -1.47 33.18
CA ALA A 2 16.74 -1.78 32.12
C ALA A 2 16.12 -2.29 30.80
N VAL A 3 14.94 -2.95 30.87
CA VAL A 3 14.24 -3.52 29.70
C VAL A 3 13.73 -2.44 28.73
N SER A 4 13.31 -1.27 29.25
CA SER A 4 12.87 -0.12 28.44
C SER A 4 14.03 0.49 27.63
N SER A 5 15.22 0.62 28.23
CA SER A 5 16.44 1.11 27.57
C SER A 5 16.83 0.24 26.36
N ASN A 6 16.85 -1.08 26.54
CA ASN A 6 17.23 -2.00 25.46
C ASN A 6 16.18 -2.02 24.34
N THR A 7 14.90 -1.97 24.68
CA THR A 7 13.81 -1.92 23.69
C THR A 7 13.88 -0.66 22.83
N MET A 8 14.14 0.51 23.44
CA MET A 8 14.32 1.76 22.71
C MET A 8 15.55 1.72 21.78
N ARG A 9 16.66 1.12 22.24
CA ARG A 9 17.86 0.94 21.42
C ARG A 9 17.58 0.06 20.20
N PHE A 10 16.90 -1.07 20.37
CA PHE A 10 16.53 -1.94 19.25
C PHE A 10 15.55 -1.25 18.30
N PHE A 11 14.58 -0.50 18.82
CA PHE A 11 13.65 0.25 18.00
C PHE A 11 14.36 1.31 17.14
N ILE A 12 15.26 2.09 17.73
CA ILE A 12 16.04 3.11 17.02
C ILE A 12 16.96 2.46 15.99
N ALA A 13 17.69 1.40 16.37
CA ALA A 13 18.59 0.69 15.47
C ALA A 13 17.83 0.09 14.27
N ASN A 14 16.72 -0.60 14.50
CA ASN A 14 15.91 -1.18 13.43
C ASN A 14 15.30 -0.10 12.53
N SER A 15 14.79 0.99 13.11
CA SER A 15 14.24 2.11 12.32
C SER A 15 15.30 2.77 11.45
N LEU A 16 16.53 2.92 11.98
CA LEU A 16 17.66 3.48 11.24
C LEU A 16 18.08 2.58 10.07
N VAL A 17 18.29 1.30 10.34
CA VAL A 17 18.82 0.35 9.36
C VAL A 17 17.78 -0.03 8.30
N ASN A 18 16.54 -0.29 8.70
CA ASN A 18 15.52 -0.84 7.80
C ASN A 18 14.86 0.26 6.94
N THR A 19 14.68 1.46 7.52
CA THR A 19 13.83 2.48 6.91
C THR A 19 14.60 3.75 6.58
N ILE A 20 15.29 4.35 7.55
CA ILE A 20 15.89 5.69 7.38
C ILE A 20 17.08 5.65 6.41
N LEU A 21 18.07 4.80 6.65
CA LEU A 21 19.26 4.71 5.81
C LEU A 21 18.91 4.32 4.36
N PRO A 22 18.10 3.27 4.10
CA PRO A 22 17.69 2.94 2.74
C PRO A 22 16.89 4.06 2.06
N SER A 23 16.03 4.77 2.79
CA SER A 23 15.27 5.90 2.23
C SER A 23 16.19 7.06 1.85
N ILE A 24 17.18 7.39 2.68
CA ILE A 24 18.18 8.43 2.38
C ILE A 24 18.99 8.04 1.14
N LEU A 25 19.45 6.78 1.07
CA LEU A 25 20.19 6.26 -0.08
C LEU A 25 19.35 6.32 -1.36
N LEU A 26 18.08 5.93 -1.29
CA LEU A 26 17.15 5.99 -2.42
C LEU A 26 16.95 7.44 -2.89
N LEU A 27 16.73 8.38 -1.97
CA LEU A 27 16.60 9.80 -2.30
C LEU A 27 17.89 10.36 -2.92
N ALA A 28 19.06 9.98 -2.40
CA ALA A 28 20.35 10.36 -2.96
C ALA A 28 20.52 9.81 -4.39
N LEU A 29 20.12 8.56 -4.63
CA LEU A 29 20.18 7.91 -5.93
C LEU A 29 19.24 8.59 -6.93
N ILE A 30 17.99 8.86 -6.54
CA ILE A 30 17.02 9.58 -7.37
C ILE A 30 17.55 10.97 -7.74
N TYR A 31 18.08 11.71 -6.77
CA TYR A 31 18.67 13.01 -7.02
C TYR A 31 19.83 12.91 -8.02
N TYR A 32 20.74 11.96 -7.82
CA TYR A 32 21.90 11.78 -8.67
C TYR A 32 21.52 11.40 -10.11
N ALA A 33 20.59 10.46 -10.28
CA ALA A 33 20.17 9.95 -11.57
C ALA A 33 19.32 10.93 -12.37
N TYR A 34 18.32 11.57 -11.74
CA TYR A 34 17.27 12.30 -12.46
C TYR A 34 17.34 13.82 -12.29
N ILE A 35 17.69 14.33 -11.10
CA ILE A 35 17.52 15.76 -10.79
C ILE A 35 18.83 16.55 -10.92
N ARG A 36 19.97 15.94 -10.60
CA ARG A 36 21.29 16.58 -10.52
C ARG A 36 21.66 17.34 -11.79
N LYS A 37 21.53 16.71 -12.96
CA LYS A 37 21.91 17.32 -14.25
C LYS A 37 21.13 18.62 -14.51
N GLY A 38 19.80 18.59 -14.35
CA GLY A 38 18.95 19.77 -14.53
C GLY A 38 19.20 20.86 -13.50
N PHE A 39 19.36 20.47 -12.23
CA PHE A 39 19.58 21.40 -11.13
C PHE A 39 20.92 22.14 -11.23
N ILE A 40 22.01 21.42 -11.50
CA ILE A 40 23.36 22.01 -11.64
C ILE A 40 23.44 22.88 -12.90
N LYS A 41 22.81 22.47 -14.01
CA LYS A 41 22.74 23.32 -15.22
C LYS A 41 22.07 24.67 -14.94
N LYS A 42 20.99 24.69 -14.16
CA LYS A 42 20.32 25.94 -13.73
C LYS A 42 21.22 26.79 -12.82
N ARG A 43 21.93 26.20 -11.85
CA ARG A 43 22.86 26.95 -10.97
C ARG A 43 24.07 27.51 -11.70
N LYS A 44 24.64 26.77 -12.65
CA LYS A 44 25.74 27.25 -13.51
C LYS A 44 25.30 28.48 -14.33
N LYS A 45 24.10 28.46 -14.91
CA LYS A 45 23.53 29.62 -15.62
C LYS A 45 23.36 30.84 -14.71
N ALA A 46 23.04 30.63 -13.44
CA ALA A 46 22.88 31.68 -12.45
C ALA A 46 24.20 32.12 -11.77
N LYS A 47 25.37 31.70 -12.28
CA LYS A 47 26.71 31.95 -11.69
C LYS A 47 26.83 31.60 -10.19
N ALA A 48 26.03 30.63 -9.73
CA ALA A 48 26.02 30.21 -8.33
C ALA A 48 27.01 29.05 -8.07
N SER A 49 27.48 28.90 -6.82
CA SER A 49 28.33 27.78 -6.39
C SER A 49 27.74 26.42 -6.77
N THR A 50 28.62 25.49 -7.19
CA THR A 50 28.30 24.11 -7.61
C THR A 50 28.96 23.04 -6.74
N GLY A 51 29.55 23.42 -5.60
CA GLY A 51 30.20 22.50 -4.67
C GLY A 51 29.23 21.60 -3.88
N LEU A 52 29.73 20.90 -2.86
CA LEU A 52 28.97 19.95 -2.03
C LEU A 52 27.70 20.58 -1.41
N GLY A 53 27.79 21.81 -0.91
CA GLY A 53 26.62 22.54 -0.38
C GLY A 53 25.51 22.79 -1.43
N ALA A 54 25.86 22.88 -2.71
CA ALA A 54 24.88 22.99 -3.79
C ALA A 54 24.13 21.67 -4.02
N HIS A 55 24.80 20.53 -3.83
CA HIS A 55 24.15 19.22 -3.91
C HIS A 55 23.20 18.98 -2.73
N ALA A 56 23.60 19.35 -1.51
CA ALA A 56 22.72 19.31 -0.34
C ALA A 56 21.48 20.22 -0.53
N ALA A 57 21.67 21.44 -1.04
CA ALA A 57 20.56 22.34 -1.37
C ALA A 57 19.65 21.79 -2.48
N GLY A 58 20.21 21.07 -3.45
CA GLY A 58 19.45 20.39 -4.50
C GLY A 58 18.58 19.24 -3.99
N LEU A 59 19.14 18.41 -3.12
CA LEU A 59 18.41 17.37 -2.39
C LEU A 59 17.29 17.97 -1.55
N TRP A 60 17.58 19.02 -0.78
CA TRP A 60 16.59 19.73 0.01
C TRP A 60 15.47 20.32 -0.85
N LYS A 61 15.80 20.94 -1.98
CA LYS A 61 14.79 21.44 -2.93
C LYS A 61 13.96 20.33 -3.55
N MET A 62 14.52 19.15 -3.83
CA MET A 62 13.75 17.99 -4.29
C MET A 62 12.71 17.57 -3.24
N ILE A 63 13.14 17.40 -1.98
CA ILE A 63 12.27 16.96 -0.88
C ILE A 63 11.18 18.01 -0.60
N THR A 64 11.54 19.29 -0.68
CA THR A 64 10.62 20.42 -0.40
C THR A 64 9.82 20.88 -1.61
N ALA A 65 10.05 20.33 -2.81
CA ALA A 65 9.21 20.64 -3.97
C ALA A 65 7.76 20.15 -3.76
N SER A 66 7.59 19.06 -3.03
CA SER A 66 6.29 18.42 -2.77
C SER A 66 5.93 18.43 -1.28
N LYS A 67 6.12 19.57 -0.59
CA LYS A 67 5.88 19.72 0.86
C LYS A 67 4.58 19.08 1.35
N ARG A 68 3.46 19.30 0.63
CA ARG A 68 2.14 18.74 1.01
C ARG A 68 2.15 17.22 0.98
N THR A 69 2.62 16.63 -0.12
CA THR A 69 2.72 15.17 -0.27
C THR A 69 3.64 14.55 0.77
N THR A 70 4.80 15.18 1.02
CA THR A 70 5.74 14.74 2.05
C THR A 70 5.09 14.76 3.44
N LEU A 71 4.40 15.85 3.80
CA LEU A 71 3.71 15.97 5.08
C LEU A 71 2.61 14.91 5.25
N MET A 72 1.81 14.67 4.20
CA MET A 72 0.78 13.62 4.21
C MET A 72 1.40 12.23 4.35
N GLY A 73 2.54 11.95 3.72
CA GLY A 73 3.26 10.69 3.88
C GLY A 73 3.72 10.46 5.33
N ILE A 74 4.23 11.49 5.99
CA ILE A 74 4.60 11.42 7.42
C ILE A 74 3.36 11.15 8.28
N LEU A 75 2.26 11.86 8.02
CA LEU A 75 1.01 11.67 8.76
C LEU A 75 0.46 10.24 8.61
N ILE A 76 0.47 9.71 7.39
CA ILE A 76 0.07 8.32 7.11
C ILE A 76 0.97 7.33 7.87
N GLY A 77 2.29 7.55 7.89
CA GLY A 77 3.23 6.73 8.64
C GLY A 77 2.96 6.72 10.15
N ILE A 78 2.73 7.89 10.74
CA ILE A 78 2.41 8.03 12.18
C ILE A 78 1.08 7.33 12.50
N THR A 79 0.03 7.59 11.72
CA THR A 79 -1.30 6.99 11.95
C THR A 79 -1.28 5.47 11.78
N ALA A 80 -0.58 4.94 10.78
CA ALA A 80 -0.38 3.50 10.61
C ALA A 80 0.41 2.89 11.79
N GLY A 81 1.46 3.56 12.26
CA GLY A 81 2.25 3.11 13.41
C GLY A 81 1.44 3.06 14.70
N ILE A 82 0.65 4.10 14.98
CA ILE A 82 -0.28 4.13 16.13
C ILE A 82 -1.30 3.00 16.01
N HIS A 83 -1.89 2.80 14.83
CA HIS A 83 -2.85 1.72 14.60
C HIS A 83 -2.26 0.34 14.91
N ILE A 84 -1.06 0.03 14.41
CA ILE A 84 -0.37 -1.24 14.67
C ILE A 84 -0.09 -1.40 16.18
N LEU A 85 0.35 -0.34 16.84
CA LEU A 85 0.62 -0.34 18.27
C LEU A 85 -0.67 -0.58 19.09
N SER A 86 -1.77 0.07 18.72
CA SER A 86 -3.08 -0.15 19.33
C SER A 86 -3.58 -1.58 19.12
N MET A 87 -3.49 -2.11 17.90
CA MET A 87 -3.86 -3.50 17.59
C MET A 87 -3.04 -4.49 18.41
N LYS A 88 -1.71 -4.33 18.44
CA LYS A 88 -0.84 -5.23 19.19
C LYS A 88 -1.07 -5.12 20.70
N GLY A 89 -1.33 -3.92 21.21
CA GLY A 89 -1.69 -3.69 22.60
C GLY A 89 -2.97 -4.43 23.00
N MET A 90 -4.00 -4.41 22.14
CA MET A 90 -5.23 -5.18 22.36
C MET A 90 -4.99 -6.69 22.33
N GLN A 91 -4.21 -7.19 21.36
CA GLN A 91 -3.85 -8.60 21.28
C GLN A 91 -3.19 -9.10 22.57
N ILE A 92 -2.23 -8.33 23.11
CA ILE A 92 -1.56 -8.64 24.37
C ILE A 92 -2.54 -8.59 25.55
N LYS A 93 -3.36 -7.54 25.64
CA LYS A 93 -4.32 -7.35 26.75
C LYS A 93 -5.36 -8.47 26.84
N PHE A 94 -5.85 -8.94 25.70
CA PHE A 94 -6.90 -9.97 25.64
C PHE A 94 -6.36 -11.39 25.47
N GLY A 95 -5.04 -11.57 25.37
CA GLY A 95 -4.40 -12.87 25.14
C GLY A 95 -4.90 -13.52 23.85
N VAL A 96 -4.95 -12.74 22.78
CA VAL A 96 -5.43 -13.15 21.46
C VAL A 96 -4.40 -12.80 20.40
N ASP A 97 -3.98 -13.78 19.62
CA ASP A 97 -3.01 -13.55 18.52
C ASP A 97 -3.68 -13.36 17.16
N ASN A 98 -4.94 -13.73 17.02
CA ASN A 98 -5.70 -13.62 15.77
C ASN A 98 -7.19 -13.49 16.07
N PHE A 99 -7.90 -12.64 15.32
CA PHE A 99 -9.34 -12.45 15.49
C PHE A 99 -10.18 -13.74 15.38
N GLY A 100 -9.70 -14.77 14.69
CA GLY A 100 -10.35 -16.09 14.63
C GLY A 100 -10.55 -16.72 16.01
N GLN A 101 -9.65 -16.50 16.96
CA GLN A 101 -9.81 -16.98 18.33
C GLN A 101 -11.00 -16.30 19.03
N LEU A 102 -11.24 -15.01 18.75
CA LEU A 102 -12.41 -14.29 19.27
C LEU A 102 -13.69 -14.81 18.62
N LEU A 103 -13.70 -15.02 17.30
CA LEU A 103 -14.84 -15.61 16.60
C LEU A 103 -15.23 -16.97 17.18
N THR A 104 -14.26 -17.85 17.42
CA THR A 104 -14.50 -19.16 18.05
C THR A 104 -15.04 -18.99 19.47
N ARG A 105 -14.48 -18.10 20.29
CA ARG A 105 -14.98 -17.82 21.65
C ARG A 105 -16.40 -17.23 21.65
N MET A 106 -16.79 -16.51 20.60
CA MET A 106 -18.13 -15.96 20.40
C MET A 106 -19.13 -16.97 19.80
N GLY A 107 -18.73 -18.22 19.56
CA GLY A 107 -19.58 -19.26 18.97
C GLY A 107 -19.65 -19.25 17.44
N HIS A 108 -18.83 -18.44 16.77
CA HIS A 108 -18.77 -18.32 15.32
C HIS A 108 -17.64 -19.17 14.72
N GLY A 109 -17.55 -20.45 15.12
CA GLY A 109 -16.51 -21.37 14.63
C GLY A 109 -16.61 -21.70 13.13
N VAL A 110 -17.76 -21.48 12.50
CA VAL A 110 -17.95 -21.65 11.05
C VAL A 110 -17.26 -20.56 10.23
N ASP A 111 -16.97 -19.40 10.82
CA ASP A 111 -16.38 -18.25 10.13
C ASP A 111 -14.85 -18.37 9.99
N VAL A 112 -14.23 -19.25 10.80
CA VAL A 112 -12.78 -19.43 10.83
C VAL A 112 -12.32 -20.54 9.89
N SER A 113 -11.05 -20.48 9.50
CA SER A 113 -10.40 -21.58 8.80
C SER A 113 -10.24 -22.82 9.68
N THR A 114 -9.86 -23.94 9.08
CA THR A 114 -9.52 -25.19 9.80
C THR A 114 -8.35 -25.02 10.78
N THR A 115 -7.52 -23.99 10.62
CA THR A 115 -6.45 -23.64 11.57
C THR A 115 -6.93 -22.73 12.70
N GLY A 116 -8.23 -22.46 12.79
CA GLY A 116 -8.84 -21.58 13.78
C GLY A 116 -8.52 -20.09 13.58
N ARG A 117 -8.06 -19.72 12.38
CA ARG A 117 -7.63 -18.36 12.06
C ARG A 117 -8.54 -17.68 11.05
N VAL A 118 -8.54 -16.36 11.09
CA VAL A 118 -9.06 -15.50 10.03
C VAL A 118 -7.96 -14.59 9.50
N PHE A 119 -8.11 -14.04 8.30
CA PHE A 119 -7.22 -12.99 7.82
C PHE A 119 -7.31 -11.75 8.71
N ASP A 120 -6.31 -11.61 9.58
CA ASP A 120 -6.13 -10.48 10.49
C ASP A 120 -4.63 -10.17 10.54
N PRO A 121 -4.14 -9.30 9.66
CA PRO A 121 -2.72 -8.96 9.62
C PRO A 121 -2.30 -8.04 10.77
N GLY A 122 -3.22 -7.42 11.50
CA GLY A 122 -2.91 -6.42 12.53
C GLY A 122 -2.36 -5.09 11.99
N TYR A 123 -2.37 -4.89 10.67
CA TYR A 123 -1.93 -3.67 9.98
C TYR A 123 -2.77 -3.43 8.72
N TRP A 124 -2.59 -2.27 8.08
CA TRP A 124 -3.34 -1.91 6.88
C TRP A 124 -3.04 -2.84 5.69
N TYR A 125 -4.10 -3.36 5.08
CA TYR A 125 -4.04 -4.30 3.98
C TYR A 125 -5.30 -4.15 3.13
N ILE A 126 -5.32 -4.69 1.91
CA ILE A 126 -6.50 -4.61 1.02
C ILE A 126 -6.74 -5.96 0.33
N THR A 127 -5.72 -6.57 -0.27
CA THR A 127 -5.89 -7.71 -1.21
C THR A 127 -6.78 -8.84 -0.68
N THR A 128 -6.50 -9.34 0.53
CA THR A 128 -7.24 -10.47 1.13
C THR A 128 -8.60 -10.06 1.67
N GLN A 129 -8.79 -8.79 2.00
CA GLN A 129 -10.10 -8.26 2.41
C GLN A 129 -11.07 -8.32 1.25
N GLU A 130 -10.68 -7.77 0.11
CA GLU A 130 -11.51 -7.79 -1.10
C GLU A 130 -11.78 -9.22 -1.58
N ALA A 131 -10.83 -10.14 -1.40
CA ALA A 131 -11.10 -11.55 -1.70
C ALA A 131 -12.04 -12.22 -0.70
N GLN A 132 -12.01 -11.88 0.59
CA GLN A 132 -13.01 -12.37 1.53
C GLN A 132 -14.40 -11.82 1.21
N PHE A 133 -14.51 -10.58 0.75
CA PHE A 133 -15.77 -10.03 0.24
C PHE A 133 -16.26 -10.81 -0.98
N ALA A 134 -15.42 -10.97 -2.00
CA ALA A 134 -15.76 -11.73 -3.20
C ALA A 134 -16.08 -13.20 -2.88
N GLY A 135 -15.30 -13.82 -1.99
CA GLY A 135 -15.52 -15.19 -1.51
C GLY A 135 -16.87 -15.35 -0.83
N TRP A 136 -17.26 -14.38 0.00
CA TRP A 136 -18.55 -14.36 0.66
C TRP A 136 -19.70 -14.24 -0.36
N ILE A 137 -19.57 -13.37 -1.38
CA ILE A 137 -20.56 -13.26 -2.47
C ILE A 137 -20.69 -14.60 -3.18
N MET A 138 -19.56 -15.20 -3.58
CA MET A 138 -19.55 -16.47 -4.30
C MET A 138 -20.19 -17.60 -3.48
N GLU A 139 -19.92 -17.64 -2.17
CA GLU A 139 -20.59 -18.58 -1.25
C GLU A 139 -22.11 -18.36 -1.20
N LYS A 140 -22.58 -17.11 -1.19
CA LYS A 140 -24.03 -16.79 -1.22
C LYS A 140 -24.71 -17.19 -2.54
N VAL A 141 -23.96 -17.22 -3.64
CA VAL A 141 -24.44 -17.69 -4.95
C VAL A 141 -24.37 -19.22 -5.07
N GLY A 142 -23.93 -19.91 -4.02
CA GLY A 142 -23.92 -21.38 -3.92
C GLY A 142 -22.61 -22.04 -4.33
N TRP A 143 -21.51 -21.29 -4.51
CA TRP A 143 -20.21 -21.86 -4.80
C TRP A 143 -19.50 -22.33 -3.54
N GLN A 144 -18.84 -23.49 -3.60
CA GLN A 144 -18.06 -24.06 -2.51
C GLN A 144 -16.67 -23.41 -2.40
N ILE A 145 -16.64 -22.16 -1.91
CA ILE A 145 -15.40 -21.37 -1.81
C ILE A 145 -14.52 -21.77 -0.63
N ARG A 146 -15.04 -22.52 0.34
CA ARG A 146 -14.27 -22.99 1.50
C ARG A 146 -13.36 -24.17 1.17
N ASP A 147 -13.60 -24.87 0.07
CA ASP A 147 -12.85 -26.06 -0.35
C ASP A 147 -11.56 -25.69 -1.10
N ASN A 148 -10.79 -24.76 -0.55
CA ASN A 148 -9.45 -24.45 -1.02
C ASN A 148 -8.53 -24.05 0.13
N VAL A 149 -7.22 -24.08 -0.14
CA VAL A 149 -6.19 -23.74 0.85
C VAL A 149 -6.33 -22.29 1.33
N PHE A 150 -6.76 -21.39 0.45
CA PHE A 150 -6.78 -19.97 0.75
C PHE A 150 -7.84 -19.61 1.80
N PHE A 151 -9.10 -19.96 1.59
CA PHE A 151 -10.20 -19.67 2.52
C PHE A 151 -10.36 -20.76 3.57
N GLY A 152 -10.33 -22.03 3.18
CA GLY A 152 -10.56 -23.16 4.08
C GLY A 152 -9.46 -23.34 5.10
N VAL A 153 -8.19 -23.21 4.71
CA VAL A 153 -7.05 -23.54 5.58
C VAL A 153 -6.41 -22.31 6.20
N MET A 154 -6.19 -21.25 5.42
CA MET A 154 -5.32 -20.14 5.84
C MET A 154 -6.07 -18.92 6.40
N ASN A 155 -7.15 -18.48 5.74
CA ASN A 155 -7.71 -17.15 5.98
C ASN A 155 -9.12 -17.13 6.57
N GLY A 156 -9.86 -18.23 6.53
CA GLY A 156 -11.27 -18.25 6.90
C GLY A 156 -12.13 -17.35 6.00
N LEU A 157 -13.45 -17.51 6.13
CA LEU A 157 -14.42 -16.70 5.42
C LEU A 157 -15.51 -16.26 6.39
N PRO A 158 -15.24 -15.21 7.20
CA PRO A 158 -16.21 -14.71 8.14
C PRO A 158 -17.36 -13.99 7.42
N GLU A 159 -18.53 -13.98 8.03
CA GLU A 159 -19.61 -13.09 7.57
C GLU A 159 -19.17 -11.63 7.53
N LEU A 160 -19.75 -10.87 6.59
CA LEU A 160 -19.37 -9.49 6.33
C LEU A 160 -19.29 -8.61 7.59
N TRP A 161 -20.27 -8.71 8.49
CA TRP A 161 -20.35 -7.84 9.67
C TRP A 161 -19.35 -8.23 10.76
N ARG A 162 -18.88 -9.49 10.73
CA ARG A 162 -17.90 -10.06 11.66
C ARG A 162 -16.50 -10.14 11.03
N ASN A 163 -16.29 -9.56 9.85
CA ASN A 163 -15.00 -9.53 9.20
C ASN A 163 -14.23 -8.25 9.58
N PRO A 164 -13.26 -8.33 10.50
CA PRO A 164 -12.53 -7.14 10.97
C PRO A 164 -11.74 -6.48 9.85
N ALA A 165 -11.25 -7.28 8.89
CA ALA A 165 -10.43 -6.81 7.80
C ALA A 165 -11.29 -6.01 6.79
N LEU A 166 -12.54 -6.43 6.54
CA LEU A 166 -13.46 -5.67 5.68
C LEU A 166 -13.87 -4.31 6.27
N TRP A 167 -14.02 -4.22 7.60
CA TRP A 167 -14.28 -2.95 8.26
C TRP A 167 -13.19 -1.91 7.99
N MET A 168 -11.95 -2.34 7.77
CA MET A 168 -10.88 -1.44 7.37
C MET A 168 -11.04 -0.91 5.94
N SER A 169 -11.37 -1.76 4.95
CA SER A 169 -11.70 -1.31 3.59
C SER A 169 -12.86 -0.31 3.59
N ILE A 170 -13.93 -0.61 4.35
CA ILE A 170 -15.09 0.27 4.49
C ILE A 170 -14.67 1.61 5.11
N GLY A 171 -13.85 1.59 6.16
CA GLY A 171 -13.32 2.79 6.79
C GLY A 171 -12.51 3.67 5.84
N ILE A 172 -11.68 3.06 4.97
CA ILE A 172 -10.91 3.79 3.95
C ILE A 172 -11.84 4.46 2.93
N ILE A 173 -12.83 3.72 2.41
CA ILE A 173 -13.80 4.24 1.44
C ILE A 173 -14.63 5.38 2.04
N LEU A 174 -15.18 5.18 3.24
CA LEU A 174 -15.99 6.19 3.92
C LEU A 174 -15.15 7.42 4.27
N GLY A 175 -13.92 7.23 4.77
CA GLY A 175 -13.01 8.33 5.06
C GLY A 175 -12.68 9.16 3.81
N ALA A 176 -12.37 8.50 2.69
CA ALA A 176 -12.13 9.17 1.42
C ALA A 176 -13.38 9.92 0.92
N MET A 177 -14.57 9.34 1.07
CA MET A 177 -15.84 9.95 0.69
C MET A 177 -16.15 11.20 1.53
N ILE A 178 -16.00 11.12 2.85
CA ILE A 178 -16.20 12.26 3.76
C ILE A 178 -15.25 13.40 3.39
N MET A 179 -13.97 13.10 3.16
CA MET A 179 -12.99 14.11 2.75
C MET A 179 -13.34 14.73 1.40
N ALA A 180 -13.74 13.94 0.40
CA ALA A 180 -14.16 14.44 -0.90
C ALA A 180 -15.39 15.36 -0.82
N LEU A 181 -16.34 15.05 0.06
CA LEU A 181 -17.52 15.89 0.32
C LEU A 181 -17.15 17.19 1.04
N MET A 182 -16.31 17.12 2.08
CA MET A 182 -15.82 18.29 2.81
C MET A 182 -15.02 19.24 1.91
N SER A 183 -14.22 18.68 0.99
CA SER A 183 -13.46 19.45 0.00
C SER A 183 -14.33 19.93 -1.17
N LYS A 184 -15.61 19.54 -1.25
CA LYS A 184 -16.53 19.82 -2.37
C LYS A 184 -16.00 19.33 -3.72
N GLU A 185 -15.17 18.28 -3.72
CA GLU A 185 -14.59 17.67 -4.92
C GLU A 185 -15.36 16.41 -5.36
N PHE A 186 -16.36 15.99 -4.60
CA PHE A 186 -17.18 14.84 -4.94
C PHE A 186 -17.96 15.09 -6.24
N LYS A 187 -17.69 14.27 -7.25
CA LYS A 187 -18.41 14.26 -8.52
C LYS A 187 -18.65 12.84 -8.99
N PHE A 188 -19.91 12.48 -9.15
CA PHE A 188 -20.28 11.21 -9.77
C PHE A 188 -19.90 11.24 -11.26
N LYS A 189 -19.05 10.31 -11.69
CA LYS A 189 -18.62 10.16 -13.09
C LYS A 189 -18.81 8.71 -13.50
N LEU A 190 -19.63 8.49 -14.52
CA LEU A 190 -19.73 7.18 -15.15
C LEU A 190 -18.56 7.00 -16.13
N PRO A 191 -17.80 5.88 -16.05
CA PRO A 191 -16.73 5.61 -16.99
C PRO A 191 -17.30 5.29 -18.38
N LYS A 192 -16.59 5.73 -19.43
CA LYS A 192 -16.91 5.33 -20.82
C LYS A 192 -16.54 3.85 -21.02
N GLY A 193 -17.15 3.17 -22.00
CA GLY A 193 -16.98 1.73 -22.23
C GLY A 193 -15.51 1.27 -22.29
N GLU A 194 -14.65 2.02 -22.97
CA GLU A 194 -13.21 1.69 -23.04
C GLU A 194 -12.51 1.78 -21.67
N LEU A 195 -12.84 2.79 -20.85
CA LEU A 195 -12.31 2.91 -19.49
C LEU A 195 -12.77 1.76 -18.59
N ILE A 196 -13.96 1.21 -18.82
CA ILE A 196 -14.44 0.03 -18.11
C ILE A 196 -13.56 -1.18 -18.46
N VAL A 197 -13.28 -1.41 -19.75
CA VAL A 197 -12.43 -2.52 -20.19
C VAL A 197 -11.02 -2.40 -19.60
N TRP A 198 -10.39 -1.23 -19.68
CA TRP A 198 -9.07 -1.01 -19.09
C TRP A 198 -9.07 -1.08 -17.57
N GLY A 199 -10.11 -0.57 -16.91
CA GLY A 199 -10.26 -0.63 -15.46
C GLY A 199 -10.42 -2.06 -14.95
N LEU A 200 -11.25 -2.87 -15.61
CA LEU A 200 -11.43 -4.29 -15.29
C LEU A 200 -10.17 -5.11 -15.59
N GLY A 201 -9.55 -4.90 -16.75
CA GLY A 201 -8.30 -5.57 -17.11
C GLY A 201 -7.16 -5.23 -16.16
N GLY A 202 -7.01 -3.95 -15.82
CA GLY A 202 -6.04 -3.49 -14.83
C GLY A 202 -6.31 -4.07 -13.44
N GLY A 203 -7.57 -4.08 -13.00
CA GLY A 203 -7.99 -4.68 -11.73
C GLY A 203 -7.69 -6.18 -11.65
N LEU A 204 -7.94 -6.92 -12.73
CA LEU A 204 -7.63 -8.35 -12.82
C LEU A 204 -6.11 -8.59 -12.70
N LEU A 205 -5.30 -7.85 -13.45
CA LEU A 205 -3.84 -7.95 -13.40
C LEU A 205 -3.30 -7.57 -12.00
N MET A 206 -3.87 -6.54 -11.38
CA MET A 206 -3.54 -6.17 -10.00
C MET A 206 -3.89 -7.29 -9.02
N GLY A 207 -5.04 -7.94 -9.17
CA GLY A 207 -5.46 -9.07 -8.34
C GLY A 207 -4.52 -10.26 -8.46
N ILE A 208 -4.18 -10.66 -9.70
CA ILE A 208 -3.23 -11.75 -9.98
C ILE A 208 -1.85 -11.41 -9.39
N GLY A 209 -1.33 -10.22 -9.68
CA GLY A 209 -0.02 -9.78 -9.18
C GLY A 209 0.03 -9.72 -7.65
N ALA A 210 -1.01 -9.19 -7.01
CA ALA A 210 -1.08 -9.11 -5.56
C ALA A 210 -1.19 -10.48 -4.89
N ARG A 211 -1.77 -11.49 -5.57
CA ARG A 211 -1.80 -12.87 -5.08
C ARG A 211 -0.45 -13.54 -5.19
N VAL A 212 0.23 -13.42 -6.33
CA VAL A 212 1.57 -13.96 -6.53
C VAL A 212 2.58 -13.31 -5.57
N ALA A 213 2.47 -12.00 -5.35
CA ALA A 213 3.32 -11.26 -4.42
C ALA A 213 2.94 -11.42 -2.93
N LEU A 214 1.84 -12.12 -2.64
CA LEU A 214 1.26 -12.30 -1.31
C LEU A 214 0.95 -10.96 -0.60
N GLY A 215 0.61 -9.91 -1.36
CA GLY A 215 0.20 -8.62 -0.79
C GLY A 215 0.03 -7.47 -1.77
N CYS A 216 -0.59 -6.41 -1.27
CA CYS A 216 -0.70 -5.12 -1.94
C CYS A 216 0.52 -4.24 -1.63
N ASN A 217 0.55 -3.05 -2.21
CA ASN A 217 1.60 -2.04 -1.95
C ASN A 217 1.80 -1.76 -0.45
N ILE A 218 0.73 -1.73 0.33
CA ILE A 218 0.82 -1.47 1.78
C ILE A 218 1.50 -2.63 2.49
N GLY A 219 0.98 -3.84 2.35
CA GLY A 219 1.51 -5.02 3.07
C GLY A 219 2.84 -5.55 2.50
N ALA A 220 2.94 -5.68 1.18
CA ALA A 220 4.10 -6.29 0.53
C ALA A 220 5.27 -5.33 0.32
N PHE A 221 5.06 -4.01 0.28
CA PHE A 221 6.15 -3.02 0.24
C PHE A 221 6.35 -2.35 1.60
N PHE A 222 5.44 -1.45 2.00
CA PHE A 222 5.67 -0.54 3.13
C PHE A 222 5.89 -1.27 4.46
N ILE A 223 5.05 -2.26 4.79
CA ILE A 223 5.16 -3.01 6.05
C ILE A 223 6.39 -3.91 6.06
N ARG A 224 6.66 -4.64 4.96
CA ARG A 224 7.85 -5.50 4.84
C ARG A 224 9.15 -4.71 4.93
N VAL A 225 9.25 -3.58 4.20
CA VAL A 225 10.42 -2.70 4.25
C VAL A 225 10.61 -2.14 5.66
N ALA A 226 9.55 -1.63 6.30
CA ALA A 226 9.63 -1.13 7.67
C ALA A 226 10.05 -2.23 8.67
N GLY A 227 9.62 -3.47 8.43
CA GLY A 227 10.01 -4.65 9.20
C GLY A 227 11.42 -5.17 8.92
N GLY A 228 12.12 -4.64 7.91
CA GLY A 228 13.47 -5.07 7.53
C GLY A 228 13.52 -6.30 6.62
N ASP A 229 12.40 -6.70 6.02
CA ASP A 229 12.35 -7.81 5.06
C ASP A 229 12.84 -7.36 3.67
N PRO A 230 13.95 -7.94 3.15
CA PRO A 230 14.46 -7.63 1.81
C PRO A 230 13.47 -7.91 0.69
N GLY A 231 12.53 -8.85 0.88
CA GLY A 231 11.46 -9.16 -0.05
C GLY A 231 10.56 -7.96 -0.34
N GLY A 232 10.45 -7.02 0.61
CA GLY A 232 9.76 -5.75 0.40
C GLY A 232 10.41 -4.92 -0.71
N TRP A 233 11.74 -4.80 -0.70
CA TRP A 233 12.47 -4.08 -1.75
C TRP A 233 12.38 -4.74 -3.11
N LEU A 234 12.44 -6.08 -3.17
CA LEU A 234 12.25 -6.82 -4.42
C LEU A 234 10.86 -6.56 -5.02
N PHE A 235 9.82 -6.61 -4.18
CA PHE A 235 8.47 -6.26 -4.59
C PHE A 235 8.36 -4.80 -5.04
N GLY A 236 9.03 -3.87 -4.36
CA GLY A 236 9.13 -2.46 -4.76
C GLY A 236 9.75 -2.27 -6.15
N LEU A 237 10.82 -3.00 -6.47
CA LEU A 237 11.43 -2.97 -7.81
C LEU A 237 10.47 -3.48 -8.88
N GLY A 238 9.77 -4.59 -8.62
CA GLY A 238 8.75 -5.13 -9.52
C GLY A 238 7.59 -4.15 -9.72
N MET A 239 7.13 -3.50 -8.65
CA MET A 239 6.07 -2.49 -8.70
C MET A 239 6.47 -1.27 -9.53
N VAL A 240 7.66 -0.70 -9.30
CA VAL A 240 8.17 0.45 -10.04
C VAL A 240 8.39 0.08 -11.52
N GLY A 241 8.98 -1.09 -11.79
CA GLY A 241 9.18 -1.58 -13.15
C GLY A 241 7.86 -1.80 -13.89
N GLY A 242 6.90 -2.49 -13.27
CA GLY A 242 5.57 -2.71 -13.82
C GLY A 242 4.82 -1.40 -14.08
N GLY A 243 4.88 -0.45 -13.13
CA GLY A 243 4.30 0.88 -13.30
C GLY A 243 4.93 1.66 -14.45
N PHE A 244 6.26 1.61 -14.60
CA PHE A 244 6.97 2.26 -15.70
C PHE A 244 6.57 1.69 -17.06
N VAL A 245 6.54 0.35 -17.19
CA VAL A 245 6.10 -0.33 -18.42
C VAL A 245 4.64 0.00 -18.72
N GLY A 246 3.77 -0.03 -17.71
CA GLY A 246 2.35 0.32 -17.85
C GLY A 246 2.15 1.74 -18.38
N VAL A 247 2.79 2.74 -17.76
CA VAL A 247 2.71 4.14 -18.21
C VAL A 247 3.22 4.30 -19.64
N LYS A 248 4.35 3.67 -19.98
CA LYS A 248 4.91 3.75 -21.33
C LYS A 248 4.00 3.14 -22.38
N PHE A 249 3.40 1.98 -22.06
CA PHE A 249 2.42 1.32 -22.91
C PHE A 249 1.16 2.17 -23.12
N PHE A 250 0.59 2.72 -22.03
CA PHE A 250 -0.61 3.56 -22.12
C PHE A 250 -0.36 4.86 -22.89
N ASN A 251 0.79 5.49 -22.72
CA ASN A 251 1.16 6.67 -23.51
C ASN A 251 1.23 6.33 -25.01
N TRP A 252 1.95 5.25 -25.36
CA TRP A 252 2.05 4.79 -26.74
C TRP A 252 0.68 4.45 -27.36
N TRP A 253 -0.19 3.80 -26.59
CA TRP A 253 -1.56 3.48 -27.05
C TRP A 253 -2.38 4.74 -27.29
N THR A 254 -2.34 5.68 -26.34
CA THR A 254 -3.10 6.93 -26.41
C THR A 254 -2.63 7.80 -27.57
N GLU A 255 -1.32 7.91 -27.78
CA GLU A 255 -0.73 8.63 -28.93
C GLU A 255 -1.20 8.05 -30.27
N ARG A 256 -1.20 6.71 -30.41
CA ARG A 256 -1.69 6.06 -31.63
C ARG A 256 -3.18 6.24 -31.86
N LYS A 257 -3.98 6.20 -30.79
CA LYS A 257 -5.42 6.41 -30.88
C LYS A 257 -5.73 7.84 -31.33
N MET A 258 -5.07 8.82 -30.72
CA MET A 258 -5.20 10.23 -31.11
C MET A 258 -4.76 10.48 -32.56
N ALA A 259 -3.69 9.81 -33.01
CA ALA A 259 -3.22 9.93 -34.39
C ALA A 259 -4.27 9.42 -35.40
N LYS A 260 -4.90 8.26 -35.14
CA LYS A 260 -5.98 7.73 -35.98
C LYS A 260 -7.21 8.63 -36.00
N GLU A 261 -7.63 9.10 -34.83
CA GLU A 261 -8.77 10.02 -34.74
C GLU A 261 -8.51 11.32 -35.52
N MET A 262 -7.26 11.80 -35.57
CA MET A 262 -6.90 12.97 -36.38
C MET A 262 -6.77 12.71 -37.89
N GLU A 263 -6.51 11.46 -38.32
CA GLU A 263 -6.55 11.07 -39.74
C GLU A 263 -8.00 10.95 -40.26
N ASP A 264 -8.96 10.70 -39.37
CA ASP A 264 -10.39 10.58 -39.68
C ASP A 264 -11.14 11.94 -39.71
N PHE A 265 -10.49 13.05 -39.34
CA PHE A 265 -11.03 14.44 -39.38
C PHE A 265 -10.60 15.20 -40.63
#